data_AF-A0A6G8CSP7-F1
#
_entry.id   AF-A0A6G8CSP7-F1
#
_cell.length_a   1.000
_cell.length_b   1.000
_cell.length_c   1.000
_cell.angle_alpha   90.00
_cell.angle_beta   90.00
_cell.angle_gamma   90.00
#
_symmetry.space_group_name_H-M   'P 1'
#
loop_
_entity.id
_entity.type
_entity.pdbx_description
1 polymer ?
#
loop_
_entity_poly.entity_id
_entity_poly.type
_entity_poly.pdbx_seq_one_letter_code
_entity_poly.pdbx_strand_id
1 'polypeptide(L)'
;MARAPTKPVQMAYLTIGYSHFLMDASKAMKVAELMQHAVNVEWDYGERMNAETYTVGESVNVEFRLVHASKIRMPHGDTTPATPAQRRLLK
;
A
#
# COMPACT_ATOMS: atom_id res chain seq x y z
N MET A 1 -6.91 2.69 -30.51
CA MET A 1 -7.54 2.99 -29.20
C MET A 1 -6.54 3.76 -28.37
N ALA A 2 -6.85 5.00 -28.00
CA ALA A 2 -5.95 5.87 -27.24
C ALA A 2 -5.93 5.43 -25.77
N ARG A 3 -4.73 5.23 -25.21
CA ARG A 3 -4.54 5.01 -23.76
C ARG A 3 -5.05 6.26 -23.05
N ALA A 4 -6.03 6.12 -22.16
CA ALA A 4 -6.54 7.24 -21.38
C ALA A 4 -5.38 7.93 -20.64
N PRO A 5 -5.35 9.28 -20.60
CA PRO A 5 -4.34 9.99 -19.84
C PRO A 5 -4.56 9.68 -18.35
N THR A 6 -3.68 8.85 -17.78
CA THR A 6 -3.64 8.64 -16.33
C THR A 6 -3.27 9.98 -15.71
N LYS A 7 -4.23 10.64 -15.07
CA LYS A 7 -3.98 11.86 -14.30
C LYS A 7 -2.82 11.60 -13.34
N PRO A 8 -1.89 12.56 -13.16
CA PRO A 8 -0.82 12.41 -12.19
C PRO A 8 -1.45 12.22 -10.81
N VAL A 9 -1.31 11.01 -10.28
CA VAL A 9 -1.80 10.65 -8.95
C VAL A 9 -0.74 11.06 -7.93
N GLN A 10 -1.13 11.88 -6.95
CA GLN A 10 -0.27 12.22 -5.82
C GLN A 10 -0.04 10.96 -4.98
N MET A 11 1.22 10.60 -4.78
CA MET A 11 1.59 9.43 -3.98
C MET A 11 1.89 9.84 -2.53
N ALA A 12 1.70 8.89 -1.62
CA ALA A 12 2.06 8.99 -0.22
C ALA A 12 2.77 7.73 0.26
N TYR A 13 3.75 7.96 1.12
CA TYR A 13 4.40 6.95 1.94
C TYR A 13 3.67 6.89 3.28
N LEU A 14 3.24 5.70 3.66
CA LEU A 14 2.50 5.43 4.88
C LEU A 14 3.24 4.37 5.69
N THR A 15 3.47 4.63 6.96
CA THR A 15 3.98 3.63 7.91
C THR A 15 2.87 3.25 8.90
N ILE A 16 2.81 1.96 9.22
CA ILE A 16 1.91 1.42 10.24
C ILE A 16 2.73 0.42 11.04
N GLY A 17 3.10 0.79 12.26
CA GLY A 17 4.09 0.05 13.05
C GLY A 17 5.41 -0.10 12.28
N TYR A 18 5.81 -1.34 12.00
CA TYR A 18 7.04 -1.67 11.26
C TYR A 18 6.82 -1.88 9.75
N SER A 19 5.58 -1.73 9.27
CA SER A 19 5.26 -1.91 7.86
C SER A 19 5.30 -0.59 7.10
N HIS A 20 5.77 -0.65 5.86
CA HIS A 20 5.94 0.51 4.99
C HIS A 20 5.16 0.32 3.69
N PHE A 21 4.34 1.29 3.35
CA PHE A 21 3.46 1.24 2.19
C PHE A 21 3.63 2.48 1.31
N LEU A 22 3.47 2.29 0.01
CA LEU A 22 3.43 3.36 -0.98
C LEU A 22 2.12 3.24 -1.74
N MET A 23 1.27 4.27 -1.66
CA MET A 23 -0.04 4.28 -2.31
C MET A 23 -0.51 5.68 -2.68
N ASP A 24 -1.66 5.77 -3.33
CA ASP A 24 -2.35 7.03 -3.61
C ASP A 24 -2.61 7.81 -2.31
N ALA A 25 -2.29 9.10 -2.30
CA ALA A 25 -2.41 9.96 -1.12
C ALA A 25 -3.83 10.00 -0.54
N SER A 26 -4.86 9.97 -1.38
CA SER A 26 -6.26 9.95 -0.93
C SER A 26 -6.61 8.65 -0.20
N LYS A 27 -6.02 7.53 -0.60
CA LYS A 27 -6.20 6.24 0.06
C LYS A 27 -5.38 6.16 1.34
N ALA A 28 -4.12 6.59 1.29
CA ALA A 28 -3.24 6.62 2.46
C ALA A 28 -3.81 7.48 3.60
N MET A 29 -4.40 8.64 3.28
CA MET A 29 -5.00 9.51 4.29
C MET A 29 -6.18 8.83 5.01
N LYS A 30 -7.04 8.11 4.28
CA LYS A 30 -8.13 7.33 4.90
C LYS A 30 -7.60 6.25 5.82
N VAL A 31 -6.54 5.55 5.42
CA VAL A 31 -5.93 4.51 6.26
C VAL A 31 -5.32 5.14 7.51
N ALA A 32 -4.61 6.27 7.36
CA ALA A 32 -4.04 6.97 8.50
C ALA A 32 -5.11 7.41 9.51
N GLU A 33 -6.23 7.96 9.03
CA GLU A 33 -7.37 8.35 9.87
C GLU A 33 -8.00 7.18 10.62
N LEU A 34 -8.16 6.02 9.97
CA LEU A 34 -8.66 4.81 10.62
C LEU A 34 -7.68 4.27 11.67
N MET A 35 -6.38 4.31 11.36
CA MET A 35 -5.34 3.74 12.20
C MET A 35 -4.93 4.64 13.37
N GLN A 36 -5.18 5.95 13.32
CA GLN A 36 -4.83 6.88 14.41
C GLN A 36 -5.54 6.55 15.74
N HIS A 37 -6.67 5.84 15.66
CA HIS A 37 -7.45 5.40 16.82
C HIS A 37 -7.27 3.91 17.13
N ALA A 38 -6.40 3.22 16.39
CA ALA A 38 -6.12 1.81 16.60
C ALA A 38 -5.05 1.60 17.68
N VAL A 39 -5.17 0.48 18.38
CA VAL A 39 -4.18 -0.02 19.34
C VAL A 39 -3.65 -1.36 18.86
N ASN A 40 -2.40 -1.65 19.16
CA ASN A 40 -1.83 -2.96 18.90
C ASN A 40 -2.53 -4.01 19.79
N VAL A 41 -2.72 -5.20 19.23
CA VAL A 41 -3.30 -6.33 19.95
C VAL A 41 -2.46 -7.56 19.65
N GLU A 42 -2.00 -8.23 20.70
CA GLU A 42 -1.34 -9.52 20.59
C GLU A 42 -2.32 -10.63 20.93
N TRP A 43 -2.25 -11.72 20.17
CA TRP A 43 -3.05 -12.91 20.42
C TRP A 43 -2.26 -13.89 21.26
N ASP A 44 -2.83 -14.28 22.40
CA ASP A 44 -2.28 -15.30 23.27
C ASP A 44 -3.08 -16.60 23.14
N TYR A 45 -2.37 -17.67 22.77
CA TYR A 45 -2.86 -19.03 22.89
C TYR A 45 -2.56 -19.52 24.31
N GLY A 46 -3.43 -19.14 25.26
CA GLY A 46 -3.30 -19.61 26.64
C GLY A 46 -3.35 -21.14 26.74
N GLU A 47 -2.74 -21.70 27.79
CA GLU A 47 -2.67 -23.16 28.04
C GLU A 47 -4.04 -23.87 28.11
N ARG A 48 -5.13 -23.14 28.28
CA ARG A 48 -6.49 -23.69 28.21
C ARG A 48 -6.95 -23.74 26.77
N MET A 49 -7.21 -24.97 26.31
CA MET A 49 -7.55 -25.42 24.96
C MET A 49 -8.68 -24.69 24.20
N ASN A 50 -9.30 -23.63 24.76
CA ASN A 50 -10.38 -22.85 24.14
C ASN A 50 -10.41 -21.36 24.58
N ALA A 51 -9.35 -20.82 25.18
CA ALA A 51 -9.31 -19.44 25.65
C ALA A 51 -8.48 -18.56 24.71
N GLU A 52 -9.06 -18.14 23.59
CA GLU A 52 -8.48 -17.08 22.76
C GLU A 52 -8.52 -15.77 23.54
N THR A 53 -7.36 -15.31 24.01
CA THR A 53 -7.25 -14.06 24.74
C THR A 53 -6.46 -13.06 23.90
N TYR A 54 -6.92 -11.81 23.90
CA TYR A 54 -6.30 -10.72 23.17
C TYR A 54 -5.74 -9.72 24.18
N THR A 55 -4.43 -9.48 24.11
CA THR A 55 -3.74 -8.53 24.99
C THR A 55 -3.59 -7.20 24.26
N VAL A 56 -4.20 -6.16 24.82
CA VAL A 56 -4.11 -4.80 24.28
C VAL A 56 -2.75 -4.21 24.62
N GLY A 57 -2.04 -3.73 23.59
CA GLY A 57 -0.77 -3.04 23.69
C GLY A 57 -0.89 -1.52 23.50
N GLU A 58 0.20 -0.91 23.04
CA GLU A 58 0.29 0.54 22.81
C GLU A 58 -0.43 0.98 21.52
N SER A 59 -0.66 2.29 21.40
CA SER A 59 -1.17 2.91 20.18
C SER A 59 -0.30 2.59 18.97
N VAL A 60 -0.93 2.38 17.81
CA VAL A 60 -0.22 2.11 16.57
C VAL A 60 0.55 3.37 16.13
N ASN A 61 1.85 3.24 15.88
CA ASN A 61 2.62 4.32 15.26
C ASN A 61 2.27 4.44 13.79
N VAL A 62 1.75 5.61 13.39
CA VAL A 62 1.34 5.91 12.01
C VAL A 62 2.06 7.16 11.54
N GLU A 63 2.84 7.05 10.48
CA GLU A 63 3.44 8.20 9.79
C GLU A 63 2.87 8.32 8.38
N PHE A 64 2.47 9.53 8.02
CA PHE A 64 2.03 9.87 6.66
C PHE A 64 2.97 10.91 6.05
N ARG A 65 3.44 10.66 4.83
CA ARG A 65 4.29 11.60 4.08
C ARG A 65 3.90 11.63 2.61
N LEU A 66 3.68 12.82 2.07
CA LEU A 66 3.50 12.99 0.62
C LEU A 66 4.85 12.77 -0.08
N VAL A 67 4.83 11.99 -1.17
CA VAL A 67 6.03 11.68 -1.93
C VAL A 67 5.82 12.02 -3.40
N HIS A 68 6.76 12.77 -3.96
CA HIS A 68 6.76 13.07 -5.39
C HIS A 68 7.25 11.85 -6.18
N ALA A 69 6.67 11.63 -7.37
CA ALA A 69 7.01 10.50 -8.22
C ALA A 69 8.52 10.40 -8.54
N SER A 70 9.22 11.54 -8.65
CA SER A 70 10.66 11.57 -8.92
C SER A 70 11.54 11.00 -7.79
N LYS A 71 10.98 10.77 -6.60
CA LYS A 71 11.69 10.20 -5.45
C LYS A 71 11.49 8.69 -5.31
N ILE A 72 10.69 8.08 -6.19
CA ILE A 72 10.37 6.65 -6.17
C ILE A 72 11.22 5.95 -7.22
N ARG A 73 12.03 4.99 -6.79
CA ARG A 73 12.80 4.13 -7.68
C ARG A 73 12.14 2.76 -7.74
N MET A 74 11.73 2.34 -8.92
CA MET A 74 11.38 0.94 -9.14
C MET A 74 12.69 0.13 -9.17
N PRO A 75 12.84 -0.92 -8.37
CA PRO A 75 13.92 -1.88 -8.59
C PRO A 75 13.80 -2.42 -10.01
N HIS A 76 14.93 -2.71 -10.66
CA HIS A 76 15.00 -3.02 -12.09
C HIS A 76 14.05 -4.18 -12.42
N GLY A 77 12.86 -3.84 -12.90
CA GLY A 77 11.94 -4.81 -13.48
C GLY A 77 12.37 -5.00 -14.92
N ASP A 78 12.59 -6.25 -15.32
CA ASP A 78 12.89 -6.61 -16.70
C ASP A 78 11.95 -5.85 -17.62
N THR A 79 12.52 -5.06 -18.51
CA THR A 79 11.80 -4.44 -19.61
C THR A 79 11.33 -5.56 -20.53
N THR A 80 10.20 -6.19 -20.19
CA THR A 80 9.47 -6.98 -21.16
C THR A 80 9.05 -6.01 -22.26
N PRO A 81 9.62 -6.12 -23.47
CA PRO A 81 9.24 -5.22 -24.54
C PRO A 81 7.77 -5.48 -24.82
N ALA A 82 6.94 -4.43 -24.78
CA ALA A 82 5.55 -4.53 -25.19
C ALA A 82 5.52 -4.98 -26.65
N THR A 83 5.14 -6.24 -26.90
CA THR A 83 5.06 -6.81 -28.24
C THR A 83 4.07 -5.98 -29.07
N PRO A 84 4.50 -5.34 -30.17
CA PRO A 84 3.59 -4.54 -30.97
C PRO A 84 2.56 -5.47 -31.62
N ALA A 85 1.27 -5.17 -31.40
CA ALA A 85 0.17 -5.91 -31.99
C ALA A 85 0.29 -5.89 -33.52
N GLN A 86 0.49 -7.07 -34.11
CA GLN A 86 0.56 -7.27 -35.56
C GLN A 86 -0.70 -6.69 -36.22
N ARG A 87 -0.52 -5.69 -37.09
CA ARG A 87 -1.58 -5.16 -37.95
C ARG A 87 -2.07 -6.30 -38.85
N ARG A 88 -3.28 -6.81 -38.62
CA ARG A 88 -3.98 -7.65 -39.60
C ARG A 88 -4.31 -6.78 -40.82
N LEU A 89 -3.65 -7.07 -41.94
CA LEU A 89 -4.07 -6.60 -43.26
C LEU A 89 -5.45 -7.19 -43.56
N LEU A 90 -6.45 -6.32 -43.69
CA LEU A 90 -7.76 -6.67 -44.24
C LEU A 90 -7.60 -6.89 -45.75
N LYS A 91 -8.17 -7.99 -46.24
CA LYS A 91 -8.31 -8.32 -47.67
C LYS A 91 -9.76 -8.17 -48.05
#